data_AF-A0A935VIY6-F1
#
_entry.id   AF-A0A935VIY6-F1
#
_cell.length_a   1.000
_cell.length_b   1.000
_cell.length_c   1.000
_cell.angle_alpha   90.00
_cell.angle_beta   90.00
_cell.angle_gamma   90.00
#
_symmetry.space_group_name_H-M   'P 1'
#
loop_
_entity.id
_entity.type
_entity.pdbx_description
1 polymer ?
#
loop_
_entity_poly.entity_id
_entity_poly.type
_entity_poly.pdbx_seq_one_letter_code
_entity_poly.pdbx_strand_id
1 'polypeptide(L)'
;MIISGAGVTELPSNRMPVGKGEINKPFELHSVELKQGETLYVYTDGFADQFGGPKGKKFKYKQLNELLTRISKEQMKEQLDTLNLEFEQWRGELETSR
;
A
#
# COMPACT_ATOMS: atom_id res chain seq x y z
N MET A 1 5.72 1.58 -4.53
CA MET A 1 6.08 0.19 -4.88
C MET A 1 5.74 -0.03 -6.34
N ILE A 2 6.64 -0.61 -7.13
CA ILE A 2 6.39 -0.98 -8.53
C ILE A 2 6.27 -2.49 -8.61
N ILE A 3 5.25 -2.99 -9.29
CA ILE A 3 5.07 -4.41 -9.58
C ILE A 3 5.16 -4.62 -11.09
N SER A 4 6.01 -5.57 -11.49
CA SER A 4 6.22 -5.96 -12.88
C SER A 4 6.28 -7.48 -13.02
N GLY A 5 6.38 -7.97 -14.26
CA GLY A 5 6.60 -9.40 -14.51
C GLY A 5 7.88 -9.96 -13.88
N ALA A 6 8.86 -9.11 -13.53
CA ALA A 6 10.11 -9.50 -12.90
C ALA A 6 10.05 -9.53 -11.36
N GLY A 7 8.96 -9.04 -10.75
CA GLY A 7 8.75 -9.06 -9.30
C GLY A 7 8.34 -7.71 -8.72
N VAL A 8 8.66 -7.52 -7.44
CA VAL A 8 8.29 -6.33 -6.65
C VAL A 8 9.52 -5.46 -6.41
N THR A 9 9.40 -4.16 -6.69
CA THR A 9 10.44 -3.16 -6.42
C THR A 9 9.91 -2.11 -5.46
N GLU A 10 10.54 -1.98 -4.29
CA GLU A 10 10.27 -0.88 -3.36
C GLU A 10 11.08 0.35 -3.74
N LEU A 11 10.43 1.52 -3.77
CA LEU A 11 11.09 2.79 -4.07
C LEU A 11 11.60 3.41 -2.76
N PRO A 12 12.77 4.07 -2.78
CA PRO A 12 13.28 4.78 -1.62
C PRO A 12 12.30 5.87 -1.18
N SER A 13 12.23 6.11 0.13
CA SER A 13 11.39 7.15 0.73
C SER A 13 12.18 7.91 1.79
N ASN A 14 11.96 9.22 1.86
CA ASN A 14 12.50 10.02 2.95
C ASN A 14 11.65 9.80 4.20
N ARG A 15 12.27 9.35 5.29
CA ARG A 15 11.60 9.22 6.61
C ARG A 15 11.58 10.57 7.32
N MET A 16 10.84 11.53 6.78
CA MET A 16 10.67 12.87 7.36
C MET A 16 9.19 13.26 7.37
N PRO A 17 8.67 13.86 8.46
CA PRO A 17 7.30 14.33 8.49
C PRO A 17 7.10 15.51 7.53
N VAL A 18 5.91 15.60 6.93
CA VAL A 18 5.50 16.77 6.15
C VAL A 18 5.14 17.89 7.14
N GLY A 19 6.07 18.83 7.37
CA GLY A 19 5.89 19.93 8.32
C GLY A 19 7.21 20.50 8.85
N LYS A 20 7.14 21.48 9.76
CA LYS A 20 8.31 22.08 10.42
C LYS A 20 8.86 21.10 11.47
N GLY A 21 9.74 20.20 11.06
CA GLY A 21 10.45 19.26 11.94
C GLY A 21 11.82 19.77 12.36
N GLU A 22 12.47 19.07 13.30
CA GLU A 22 13.86 19.35 13.72
C GLU A 22 14.88 19.10 12.57
N ILE A 23 14.47 18.39 11.51
CA ILE A 23 15.32 18.02 10.38
C ILE A 23 15.10 18.99 9.21
N ASN A 24 16.04 19.93 9.04
CA ASN A 24 16.13 20.82 7.88
C ASN A 24 16.88 20.14 6.72
N LYS A 25 16.32 19.05 6.16
CA LYS A 25 16.83 18.46 4.91
C LYS A 25 15.80 18.65 3.80
N PRO A 26 16.21 19.05 2.59
CA PRO A 26 15.29 19.11 1.46
C PRO A 26 14.77 17.70 1.14
N PHE A 27 13.53 17.62 0.66
CA PHE A 27 12.99 16.38 0.10
C PHE A 27 13.77 16.02 -1.18
N GLU A 28 14.04 14.73 -1.35
CA GLU A 28 14.70 14.23 -2.54
C GLU A 28 13.67 14.00 -3.65
N LEU A 29 13.97 14.50 -4.85
CA LEU A 29 13.16 14.19 -6.02
C LEU A 29 13.59 12.82 -6.56
N HIS A 30 12.69 11.85 -6.52
CA HIS A 30 12.88 10.56 -7.16
C HIS A 30 12.12 10.52 -8.49
N SER A 31 12.83 10.24 -9.58
CA SER A 31 12.25 9.98 -10.90
C SER A 31 12.30 8.49 -11.21
N VAL A 32 11.18 7.93 -11.66
CA VAL A 32 11.07 6.53 -12.06
C VAL A 32 10.48 6.44 -13.45
N GLU A 33 11.06 5.57 -14.28
CA GLU A 33 10.53 5.25 -15.60
C GLU A 33 9.68 3.99 -15.48
N LEU A 34 8.42 4.07 -15.90
CA LEU A 34 7.49 2.94 -15.90
C LEU A 34 7.37 2.36 -17.30
N LYS A 35 7.45 1.04 -17.40
CA LYS A 35 7.24 0.31 -18.64
C LYS A 35 5.78 -0.13 -18.77
N GLN A 36 5.37 -0.37 -20.01
CA GLN A 36 4.04 -0.90 -20.27
C GLN A 36 3.85 -2.25 -19.54
N GLY A 37 2.74 -2.39 -18.82
CA GLY A 37 2.42 -3.57 -18.02
C GLY A 37 2.97 -3.53 -16.59
N GLU A 38 3.65 -2.46 -16.18
CA GLU A 38 4.01 -2.23 -14.77
C GLU A 38 2.93 -1.43 -14.05
N THR A 39 2.74 -1.76 -12.76
CA THR A 39 1.76 -1.08 -11.90
C THR A 39 2.50 -0.37 -10.76
N LEU A 40 2.26 0.94 -10.63
CA LEU A 40 2.77 1.75 -9.53
C LEU A 40 1.71 1.86 -8.42
N TYR A 41 2.06 1.40 -7.23
CA TYR A 41 1.26 1.55 -6.02
C TYR A 41 1.86 2.60 -5.09
N VAL A 42 1.01 3.53 -4.66
CA VAL A 42 1.28 4.53 -3.63
C VAL A 42 0.20 4.39 -2.57
N TYR A 43 0.59 4.10 -1.34
CA TYR A 43 -0.33 3.89 -0.23
C TYR A 43 0.27 4.41 1.08
N THR A 44 -0.61 4.72 2.03
CA THR A 44 -0.28 5.10 3.39
C THR A 44 -0.41 3.91 4.35
N ASP A 45 -0.06 4.12 5.61
CA ASP A 45 -0.14 3.12 6.67
C ASP A 45 -1.58 2.64 6.97
N GLY A 46 -2.60 3.45 6.70
CA GLY A 46 -3.99 3.18 7.06
C GLY A 46 -4.51 1.78 6.67
N PHE A 47 -4.20 1.29 5.46
CA PHE A 47 -4.61 -0.06 5.04
C PHE A 47 -3.91 -1.15 5.87
N ALA A 48 -2.58 -1.03 6.02
CA ALA A 48 -1.77 -1.98 6.77
C ALA A 48 -2.08 -1.94 8.28
N ASP A 49 -2.48 -0.79 8.80
CA ASP A 49 -2.82 -0.59 10.21
C ASP A 49 -4.27 -0.95 10.56
N GLN A 50 -5.11 -1.27 9.57
CA GLN A 50 -6.49 -1.70 9.78
C GLN A 50 -6.54 -2.95 10.67
N PHE A 51 -7.23 -2.83 11.81
CA PHE A 51 -7.52 -3.95 12.71
C PHE A 51 -8.71 -4.76 12.20
N GLY A 52 -8.64 -6.07 12.35
CA GLY A 52 -9.68 -6.96 11.87
C GLY A 52 -9.29 -8.44 11.92
N GLY A 53 -10.01 -9.24 11.14
CA GLY A 53 -9.84 -10.68 11.03
C GLY A 53 -10.19 -11.44 12.32
N PRO A 54 -10.06 -12.78 12.31
CA PRO A 54 -10.56 -13.64 13.38
C PRO A 54 -9.93 -13.43 14.76
N LYS A 55 -8.82 -12.70 14.82
CA LYS A 55 -8.03 -12.45 16.04
C LYS A 55 -7.85 -10.95 16.34
N GLY A 56 -8.59 -10.06 15.65
CA GLY A 56 -8.49 -8.61 15.85
C GLY A 56 -7.07 -8.08 15.65
N LYS A 57 -6.38 -8.51 14.58
CA LYS A 57 -5.00 -8.14 14.28
C LYS A 57 -4.95 -7.08 13.18
N LYS A 58 -3.85 -6.33 13.14
CA LYS A 58 -3.52 -5.46 11.99
C LYS A 58 -3.34 -6.29 10.71
N PHE A 59 -3.72 -5.74 9.56
CA PHE A 59 -3.52 -6.33 8.23
C PHE A 59 -2.03 -6.51 7.89
N LYS A 60 -1.19 -5.54 8.29
CA LYS A 60 0.26 -5.45 8.08
C LYS A 60 0.68 -5.30 6.61
N TYR A 61 1.84 -4.69 6.41
CA TYR A 61 2.42 -4.46 5.08
C TYR A 61 2.71 -5.74 4.29
N LYS A 62 3.10 -6.83 4.95
CA LYS A 62 3.39 -8.10 4.26
C LYS A 62 2.16 -8.60 3.49
N GLN A 63 1.01 -8.64 4.16
CA GLN A 63 -0.24 -9.12 3.58
C GLN A 63 -0.75 -8.16 2.49
N LEU A 64 -0.58 -6.83 2.69
CA LEU A 64 -0.88 -5.82 1.66
C LEU A 64 -0.02 -6.01 0.41
N ASN A 65 1.30 -6.17 0.57
CA ASN A 65 2.19 -6.37 -0.56
C ASN A 65 1.88 -7.67 -1.32
N GLU A 66 1.53 -8.75 -0.60
CA GLU A 66 1.06 -10.02 -1.20
C GLU A 66 -0.24 -9.83 -2.00
N LEU A 67 -1.21 -9.10 -1.45
CA LEU A 67 -2.47 -8.77 -2.12
C LEU A 67 -2.23 -7.96 -3.40
N LEU A 68 -1.47 -6.86 -3.30
CA LEU A 68 -1.16 -5.99 -4.44
C LEU A 68 -0.41 -6.75 -5.53
N THR A 69 0.53 -7.62 -5.15
CA THR A 69 1.26 -8.47 -6.11
C THR A 69 0.30 -9.40 -6.86
N ARG A 70 -0.64 -10.03 -6.14
CA ARG A 70 -1.62 -10.95 -6.72
C ARG A 70 -2.53 -10.27 -7.75
N ILE A 71 -3.05 -9.08 -7.42
CA ILE A 71 -4.04 -8.39 -8.28
C ILE A 71 -3.40 -7.51 -9.36
N SER A 72 -2.08 -7.30 -9.33
CA SER A 72 -1.38 -6.32 -10.18
C SER A 72 -1.57 -6.44 -11.69
N LYS A 73 -1.98 -7.61 -12.18
CA LYS A 73 -2.22 -7.90 -13.59
C LYS A 73 -3.68 -7.74 -14.02
N GLU A 74 -4.58 -7.54 -13.07
CA GLU A 74 -6.01 -7.34 -13.32
C GLU A 74 -6.27 -5.91 -13.83
N GLN A 75 -7.45 -5.65 -14.36
CA GLN A 75 -7.82 -4.28 -14.74
C GLN A 75 -7.90 -3.39 -13.51
N MET A 76 -7.55 -2.10 -13.62
CA MET A 76 -7.53 -1.17 -12.48
C MET A 76 -8.84 -1.17 -11.66
N LYS A 77 -9.98 -1.34 -12.34
CA LYS A 77 -11.28 -1.46 -11.67
C LYS A 77 -11.39 -2.74 -10.83
N GLU A 78 -10.97 -3.88 -11.37
CA GLU A 78 -11.00 -5.17 -10.67
C GLU A 78 -10.05 -5.17 -9.46
N GLN A 79 -8.89 -4.51 -9.61
CA GLN A 79 -7.97 -4.30 -8.50
C GLN A 79 -8.61 -3.48 -7.36
N LEU A 80 -9.30 -2.38 -7.71
CA LEU A 80 -10.02 -1.55 -6.74
C LEU A 80 -11.13 -2.34 -6.04
N ASP A 81 -11.95 -3.06 -6.81
CA ASP A 81 -13.05 -3.87 -6.29
C ASP A 81 -12.51 -4.94 -5.33
N THR A 82 -11.41 -5.61 -5.68
CA THR A 82 -10.76 -6.61 -4.82
C THR A 82 -10.16 -5.99 -3.56
N LEU A 83 -9.49 -4.84 -3.66
CA LEU A 83 -8.94 -4.13 -2.50
C LEU A 83 -10.03 -3.74 -1.50
N ASN A 84 -11.15 -3.21 -2.00
CA ASN A 84 -12.30 -2.85 -1.16
C ASN A 84 -12.90 -4.09 -0.50
N LEU A 85 -13.10 -5.17 -1.27
CA LEU A 85 -13.65 -6.41 -0.73
C LEU A 85 -12.77 -6.99 0.38
N GLU A 86 -11.45 -7.10 0.16
CA GLU A 86 -10.50 -7.63 1.15
C GLU A 86 -10.42 -6.73 2.38
N PHE A 87 -10.45 -5.41 2.20
CA PHE A 87 -10.45 -4.45 3.30
C PHE A 87 -11.71 -4.58 4.17
N GLU A 88 -12.89 -4.64 3.54
CA GLU A 88 -14.18 -4.80 4.21
C GLU A 88 -14.28 -6.15 4.94
N GLN A 89 -13.88 -7.23 4.27
CA GLN A 89 -13.84 -8.57 4.87
C GLN A 89 -12.87 -8.63 6.05
N TRP A 90 -11.71 -7.96 5.94
CA TRP A 90 -10.77 -7.91 7.05
C TRP A 90 -11.33 -7.11 8.22
N ARG A 91 -11.83 -5.89 7.98
CA ARG A 91 -12.42 -5.05 9.02
C ARG A 91 -13.57 -5.77 9.74
N GLY A 92 -14.42 -6.49 8.99
CA GLY A 92 -15.59 -7.17 9.55
C GLY A 92 -16.50 -6.19 10.31
N GLU A 93 -17.08 -6.63 11.41
CA GLU A 93 -17.88 -5.77 12.31
C GLU A 93 -17.03 -4.91 13.27
N LEU A 94 -15.70 -5.07 13.27
CA LEU A 94 -14.80 -4.24 14.04
C LEU A 94 -14.64 -2.89 13.32
N GLU A 95 -15.61 -2.00 13.54
CA GLU A 95 -15.40 -0.58 13.25
C GLU A 95 -14.16 -0.13 14.01
N THR A 96 -13.19 0.46 13.31
CA THR A 96 -12.11 1.20 13.97
C THR A 96 -12.72 2.48 14.52
N SER A 97 -13.45 2.33 15.63
CA SER A 97 -13.89 3.45 16.45
C SER A 97 -12.62 4.07 17.02
N ARG A 98 -12.30 5.27 16.54
CA ARG A 98 -11.34 6.16 17.18
C ARG A 98 -12.01 6.84 18.36
#